data_AF-A0A0R1YNR0-F1
#
_entry.id   AF-A0A0R1YNR0-F1
#
_cell.length_a   1.000
_cell.length_b   1.000
_cell.length_c   1.000
_cell.angle_alpha   90.00
_cell.angle_beta   90.00
_cell.angle_gamma   90.00
#
_symmetry.space_group_name_H-M   'P 1'
#
loop_
_entity.id
_entity.type
_entity.pdbx_description
1 polymer ?
#
loop_
_entity_poly.entity_id
_entity_poly.type
_entity_poly.pdbx_seq_one_letter_code
_entity_poly.pdbx_strand_id
1 'polypeptide(L)'
;MKNKLFYSSLVGLTLGTIGFSTLKFNTQQVLAKTRFAKVISYKKLSNSPYNVNGGYIYTNARLNKKSHDASHYLNKTFYALESAKVKKNNGKIAIYYYLKSSNGKIKGWIWSGNVSKKVIIPSAPEFPTSSQNSNNQNVDNYAQQKSDINNMLAIVRSMDSEDQDYVLSNFEGITPKNAYSDISDGISEMSNDITNYDTKNEVILDAQAIQKTYQLFNNRFDSTANNDLSALSSRLNDAFSENDTDSISSAASNLADELSTAVLNLG
;
A
#
# COMPACT_ATOMS: atom_id res chain seq x y z
N MET A 1 14.65 -34.84 -24.91
CA MET A 1 13.74 -35.45 -23.91
C MET A 1 14.35 -36.75 -23.42
N LYS A 2 14.73 -36.83 -22.14
CA LYS A 2 15.11 -38.09 -21.48
C LYS A 2 14.60 -38.01 -20.04
N ASN A 3 13.33 -38.38 -19.87
CA ASN A 3 12.70 -38.58 -18.57
C ASN A 3 13.24 -39.89 -17.98
N LYS A 4 13.73 -39.85 -16.74
CA LYS A 4 13.95 -41.05 -15.94
C LYS A 4 13.00 -41.02 -14.75
N LEU A 5 11.96 -41.84 -14.89
CA LEU A 5 11.06 -42.27 -13.83
C LEU A 5 11.85 -43.10 -12.82
N PHE A 6 11.63 -42.87 -11.54
CA PHE A 6 11.95 -43.83 -10.49
C PHE A 6 10.68 -44.08 -9.66
N TYR A 7 10.10 -45.26 -9.87
CA TYR A 7 9.19 -45.91 -8.93
C TYR A 7 10.04 -46.70 -7.92
N SER A 8 9.69 -46.63 -6.63
CA SER A 8 9.50 -47.83 -5.79
C SER A 8 9.20 -47.44 -4.34
N SER A 9 8.01 -47.86 -3.90
CA SER A 9 7.55 -47.99 -2.52
C SER A 9 8.49 -48.87 -1.67
N LEU A 10 8.65 -48.53 -0.38
CA LEU A 10 8.66 -49.55 0.67
C LEU A 10 8.16 -48.95 2.00
N VAL A 11 6.94 -49.33 2.38
CA VAL A 11 6.45 -49.22 3.75
C VAL A 11 7.13 -50.32 4.56
N GLY A 12 7.86 -49.93 5.60
CA GLY A 12 8.47 -50.83 6.58
C GLY A 12 8.15 -50.35 7.98
N LEU A 13 7.11 -50.94 8.57
CA LEU A 13 6.72 -50.78 9.97
C LEU A 13 7.59 -51.72 10.81
N THR A 14 8.53 -51.20 11.60
CA THR A 14 9.22 -51.97 12.64
C THR A 14 9.17 -51.23 13.98
N LEU A 15 8.47 -51.85 14.93
CA LEU A 15 8.50 -51.53 16.35
C LEU A 15 9.80 -52.09 16.93
N GLY A 16 10.57 -51.25 17.64
CA GLY A 16 11.80 -51.67 18.31
C GLY A 16 12.30 -50.61 19.28
N THR A 17 12.42 -51.01 20.54
CA THR A 17 12.66 -50.22 21.76
C THR A 17 14.03 -49.55 21.87
N ILE A 18 14.00 -48.31 22.37
CA ILE A 18 14.96 -47.51 23.16
C ILE A 18 16.41 -48.05 23.27
N GLY A 19 17.34 -47.30 22.65
CA GLY A 19 18.75 -47.26 23.00
C GLY A 19 19.29 -45.84 22.78
N PHE A 20 19.33 -45.02 23.84
CA PHE A 20 19.91 -43.67 23.79
C PHE A 20 21.44 -43.78 23.82
N SER A 21 22.07 -43.74 22.64
CA SER A 21 23.50 -43.47 22.50
C SER A 21 23.69 -42.01 22.09
N THR A 22 24.19 -41.17 22.99
CA THR A 22 24.51 -39.77 22.70
C THR A 22 25.81 -39.68 21.88
N LEU A 23 25.70 -39.85 20.56
CA LEU A 23 26.78 -39.54 19.64
C LEU A 23 26.97 -38.02 19.57
N LYS A 24 28.05 -37.53 20.19
CA LYS A 24 28.52 -36.14 20.03
C LYS A 24 29.11 -35.98 18.63
N PHE A 25 28.27 -35.63 17.66
CA PHE A 25 28.73 -35.15 16.36
C PHE A 25 29.30 -33.75 16.52
N ASN A 26 30.63 -33.63 16.53
CA ASN A 26 31.31 -32.36 16.39
C ASN A 26 31.28 -31.96 14.91
N THR A 27 30.11 -31.57 14.40
CA THR A 27 30.03 -30.93 13.09
C THR A 27 30.59 -29.53 13.24
N GLN A 28 31.85 -29.35 12.84
CA GLN A 28 32.30 -28.03 12.43
C GLN A 28 31.42 -27.62 11.25
N GLN A 29 30.38 -26.84 11.53
CA GLN A 29 29.66 -26.13 10.50
C GLN A 29 30.65 -25.12 9.90
N VAL A 30 31.32 -25.51 8.82
CA VAL A 30 31.95 -24.54 7.94
C VAL A 30 30.79 -23.71 7.39
N LEU A 31 30.61 -22.52 7.95
CA LEU A 31 29.67 -21.52 7.46
C LEU A 31 30.08 -21.21 6.02
N ALA A 32 29.35 -21.79 5.06
CA ALA A 32 29.56 -21.48 3.65
C ALA A 32 29.43 -19.97 3.46
N LYS A 33 30.52 -19.32 3.00
CA LYS A 33 30.58 -17.87 2.79
C LYS A 33 29.41 -17.45 1.90
N THR A 34 28.42 -16.78 2.49
CA THR A 34 27.20 -16.37 1.80
C THR A 34 27.56 -15.40 0.67
N ARG A 35 27.05 -15.69 -0.52
CA ARG A 35 27.66 -15.21 -1.77
C ARG A 35 27.52 -13.73 -2.12
N PHE A 36 27.02 -12.80 -1.31
CA PHE A 36 26.72 -11.39 -1.71
C PHE A 36 25.98 -11.14 -3.05
N ALA A 37 25.22 -10.06 -3.11
CA ALA A 37 24.49 -9.75 -4.32
C ALA A 37 25.46 -9.28 -5.43
N LYS A 38 25.20 -9.69 -6.68
CA LYS A 38 25.95 -9.23 -7.86
C LYS A 38 25.22 -8.06 -8.49
N VAL A 39 25.91 -6.92 -8.62
CA VAL A 39 25.39 -5.78 -9.37
C VAL A 39 25.58 -6.04 -10.87
N ILE A 40 24.50 -5.89 -11.64
CA ILE A 40 24.47 -6.10 -13.09
C ILE A 40 24.73 -4.78 -13.82
N SER A 41 24.06 -3.71 -13.43
CA SER A 41 24.17 -2.41 -14.09
C SER A 41 23.77 -1.26 -13.16
N TYR A 42 24.18 -0.05 -13.53
CA TYR A 42 23.79 1.21 -12.90
C TYR A 42 23.11 2.13 -13.91
N LYS A 43 22.24 3.02 -13.42
CA LYS A 43 21.60 4.08 -14.21
C LYS A 43 21.37 5.31 -13.33
N LYS A 44 21.81 6.49 -13.80
CA LYS A 44 21.54 7.78 -13.14
C LYS A 44 20.05 8.15 -13.24
N LEU A 45 19.52 8.81 -12.21
CA LEU A 45 18.13 9.25 -12.12
C LEU A 45 18.06 10.78 -11.96
N SER A 46 16.88 11.34 -12.20
CA SER A 46 16.61 12.79 -12.16
C SER A 46 16.43 13.37 -10.75
N ASN A 47 17.01 12.74 -9.72
CA ASN A 47 16.92 13.19 -8.33
C ASN A 47 15.47 13.40 -7.84
N SER A 48 14.55 12.52 -8.26
CA SER A 48 13.14 12.63 -7.86
C SER A 48 12.96 12.34 -6.37
N PRO A 49 12.01 13.01 -5.68
CA PRO A 49 11.73 12.74 -4.28
C PRO A 49 10.96 11.42 -4.12
N TYR A 50 11.27 10.70 -3.05
CA TYR A 50 10.67 9.43 -2.63
C TYR A 50 10.47 9.42 -1.12
N ASN A 51 9.45 8.71 -0.66
CA ASN A 51 9.35 8.28 0.73
C ASN A 51 9.75 6.79 0.81
N VAL A 52 10.29 6.39 1.96
CA VAL A 52 10.57 4.98 2.24
C VAL A 52 9.37 4.36 2.94
N ASN A 53 9.08 3.10 2.62
CA ASN A 53 7.91 2.37 3.13
C ASN A 53 8.31 1.21 4.06
N GLY A 54 9.62 1.02 4.30
CA GLY A 54 10.14 -0.02 5.19
C GLY A 54 11.36 -0.78 4.65
N GLY A 55 11.74 -1.85 5.35
CA GLY A 55 12.93 -2.66 5.06
C GLY A 55 14.26 -1.97 5.37
N TYR A 56 15.32 -2.30 4.63
CA TYR A 56 16.69 -1.88 4.99
C TYR A 56 17.34 -1.01 3.92
N ILE A 57 18.03 0.03 4.39
CA ILE A 57 18.98 0.82 3.62
C ILE A 57 20.37 0.18 3.78
N TYR A 58 21.06 -0.04 2.66
CA TYR A 58 22.38 -0.66 2.60
C TYR A 58 23.46 0.36 2.24
N THR A 59 24.69 0.17 2.71
CA THR A 59 25.80 1.08 2.37
C THR A 59 26.22 0.99 0.90
N ASN A 60 25.92 -0.13 0.22
CA ASN A 60 26.28 -0.37 -1.18
C ASN A 60 25.29 -1.31 -1.88
N ALA A 61 25.28 -1.27 -3.22
CA ALA A 61 24.41 -2.08 -4.07
C ALA A 61 24.69 -3.61 -4.04
N ARG A 62 25.80 -4.06 -3.41
CA ARG A 62 26.06 -5.49 -3.17
C ARG A 62 25.34 -6.04 -1.93
N LEU A 63 24.63 -5.16 -1.21
CA LEU A 63 23.77 -5.49 -0.07
C LEU A 63 24.52 -6.19 1.07
N ASN A 64 25.82 -5.92 1.22
CA ASN A 64 26.67 -6.63 2.19
C ASN A 64 26.61 -6.06 3.61
N LYS A 65 26.13 -4.82 3.78
CA LYS A 65 26.02 -4.13 5.07
C LYS A 65 24.78 -3.24 5.11
N LYS A 66 23.90 -3.51 6.07
CA LYS A 66 22.77 -2.65 6.43
C LYS A 66 23.32 -1.42 7.16
N SER A 67 22.90 -0.23 6.76
CA SER A 67 23.23 1.03 7.45
C SER A 67 22.09 1.50 8.34
N HIS A 68 20.84 1.40 7.85
CA HIS A 68 19.66 1.88 8.54
C HIS A 68 18.47 0.96 8.32
N ASP A 69 17.57 0.92 9.30
CA ASP A 69 16.19 0.44 9.12
C ASP A 69 15.36 1.58 8.53
N ALA A 70 14.74 1.36 7.37
CA ALA A 70 13.98 2.38 6.67
C ALA A 70 12.63 2.68 7.35
N SER A 71 12.12 1.75 8.16
CA SER A 71 10.86 1.96 8.90
C SER A 71 10.93 3.10 9.91
N HIS A 72 12.12 3.50 10.37
CA HIS A 72 12.29 4.68 11.23
C HIS A 72 12.20 6.02 10.46
N TYR A 73 12.00 5.99 9.14
CA TYR A 73 12.05 7.17 8.28
C TYR A 73 10.83 7.28 7.35
N LEU A 74 9.69 6.66 7.68
CA LEU A 74 8.47 6.69 6.85
C LEU A 74 8.00 8.12 6.53
N ASN A 75 8.17 9.04 7.48
CA ASN A 75 7.82 10.46 7.32
C ASN A 75 8.93 11.33 6.71
N LYS A 76 10.02 10.73 6.19
CA LYS A 76 11.15 11.48 5.63
C LYS A 76 11.19 11.34 4.11
N THR A 77 11.35 12.49 3.46
CA THR A 77 11.64 12.54 2.03
C THR A 77 13.12 12.29 1.76
N PHE A 78 13.37 11.38 0.84
CA PHE A 78 14.68 11.09 0.26
C PHE A 78 14.68 11.44 -1.23
N TYR A 79 15.85 11.62 -1.81
CA TYR A 79 16.00 11.79 -3.25
C TYR A 79 16.72 10.60 -3.85
N ALA A 80 16.18 10.05 -4.92
CA ALA A 80 16.78 8.93 -5.64
C ALA A 80 17.71 9.45 -6.75
N LEU A 81 19.02 9.21 -6.59
CA LEU A 81 20.04 9.73 -7.51
C LEU A 81 20.45 8.70 -8.56
N GLU A 82 20.41 7.42 -8.20
CA GLU A 82 20.86 6.32 -9.04
C GLU A 82 19.98 5.08 -8.81
N SER A 83 19.97 4.20 -9.80
CA SER A 83 19.40 2.86 -9.70
C SER A 83 20.44 1.80 -10.06
N ALA A 84 20.34 0.63 -9.44
CA ALA A 84 21.16 -0.53 -9.74
C ALA A 84 20.27 -1.76 -9.98
N LYS A 85 20.54 -2.49 -11.06
CA LYS A 85 19.96 -3.82 -11.27
C LYS A 85 20.82 -4.84 -10.55
N VAL A 86 20.26 -5.54 -9.58
CA VAL A 86 21.01 -6.41 -8.66
C VAL A 86 20.48 -7.84 -8.72
N LYS A 87 21.36 -8.80 -8.98
CA LYS A 87 21.08 -10.24 -8.83
C LYS A 87 21.36 -10.65 -7.39
N LYS A 88 20.32 -10.97 -6.65
CA LYS A 88 20.38 -11.44 -5.25
C LYS A 88 20.98 -12.85 -5.19
N ASN A 89 21.36 -13.27 -3.98
CA ASN A 89 21.96 -14.60 -3.75
C ASN A 89 21.03 -15.75 -4.15
N ASN A 90 19.71 -15.51 -4.08
CA ASN A 90 18.67 -16.46 -4.52
C ASN A 90 18.47 -16.47 -6.05
N GLY A 91 19.34 -15.80 -6.81
CA GLY A 91 19.26 -15.73 -8.27
C GLY A 91 18.24 -14.72 -8.82
N LYS A 92 17.29 -14.23 -7.99
CA LYS A 92 16.29 -13.24 -8.41
C LYS A 92 16.95 -11.89 -8.67
N ILE A 93 16.44 -11.18 -9.66
CA ILE A 93 16.90 -9.83 -10.01
C ILE A 93 15.92 -8.81 -9.43
N ALA A 94 16.44 -7.73 -8.86
CA ALA A 94 15.64 -6.63 -8.34
C ALA A 94 16.33 -5.29 -8.62
N ILE A 95 15.55 -4.21 -8.62
CA ILE A 95 16.06 -2.84 -8.74
C ILE A 95 16.25 -2.26 -7.34
N TYR A 96 17.38 -1.59 -7.14
CA TYR A 96 17.67 -0.84 -5.92
C TYR A 96 17.92 0.61 -6.26
N TYR A 97 17.37 1.55 -5.48
CA TYR A 97 17.64 2.97 -5.60
C TYR A 97 18.65 3.42 -4.56
N TYR A 98 19.57 4.27 -4.98
CA TYR A 98 20.42 5.02 -4.07
C TYR A 98 19.69 6.29 -3.62
N LEU A 99 19.34 6.32 -2.34
CA LEU A 99 18.66 7.41 -1.69
C LEU A 99 19.63 8.29 -0.91
N LYS A 100 19.30 9.58 -0.84
CA LYS A 100 19.94 10.55 0.05
C LYS A 100 18.88 11.47 0.67
N SER A 101 18.93 11.66 1.99
CA SER A 101 18.07 12.63 2.69
C SER A 101 18.46 14.06 2.30
N SER A 102 17.56 15.04 2.45
CA SER A 102 17.83 16.45 2.11
C SER A 102 19.09 17.00 2.80
N ASN A 103 19.31 16.63 4.06
CA ASN A 103 20.49 17.02 4.85
C ASN A 103 21.73 16.15 4.60
N GLY A 104 21.63 15.14 3.73
CA GLY A 104 22.71 14.23 3.34
C GLY A 104 23.20 13.25 4.41
N LYS A 105 22.63 13.27 5.63
CA LYS A 105 23.05 12.44 6.76
C LYS A 105 22.69 10.97 6.58
N ILE A 106 21.52 10.70 5.99
CA ILE A 106 21.04 9.34 5.74
C ILE A 106 21.12 9.08 4.25
N LYS A 107 21.88 8.05 3.86
CA LYS A 107 22.06 7.68 2.46
C LYS A 107 22.35 6.19 2.31
N GLY A 108 22.00 5.63 1.16
CA GLY A 108 22.29 4.25 0.84
C GLY A 108 21.33 3.64 -0.17
N TRP A 109 21.47 2.34 -0.39
CA TRP A 109 20.73 1.57 -1.37
C TRP A 109 19.54 0.88 -0.72
N ILE A 110 18.34 1.08 -1.28
CA ILE A 110 17.11 0.44 -0.82
C ILE A 110 16.42 -0.24 -2.00
N TRP A 111 15.68 -1.32 -1.72
CA TRP A 111 14.91 -2.01 -2.75
C TRP A 111 13.82 -1.08 -3.29
N SER A 112 13.62 -1.05 -4.61
CA SER A 112 12.66 -0.14 -5.24
C SER A 112 11.20 -0.40 -4.83
N GLY A 113 10.85 -1.61 -4.40
CA GLY A 113 9.51 -1.92 -3.88
C GLY A 113 9.24 -1.39 -2.47
N ASN A 114 10.29 -0.89 -1.78
CA ASN A 114 10.17 -0.30 -0.44
C ASN A 114 10.17 1.23 -0.47
N VAL A 115 9.91 1.82 -1.62
CA VAL A 115 9.92 3.27 -1.79
C VAL A 115 8.80 3.68 -2.73
N SER A 116 8.04 4.68 -2.34
CA SER A 116 7.03 5.30 -3.19
C SER A 116 7.56 6.63 -3.69
N LYS A 117 7.37 6.89 -4.98
CA LYS A 117 7.69 8.19 -5.55
C LYS A 117 6.82 9.22 -4.83
N LYS A 118 7.44 10.26 -4.29
CA LYS A 118 6.68 11.36 -3.72
C LYS A 118 5.99 12.07 -4.87
N VAL A 119 4.67 12.00 -4.91
CA VAL A 119 3.88 12.82 -5.82
C VAL A 119 4.09 14.26 -5.37
N ILE A 120 4.89 15.01 -6.13
CA ILE A 120 4.81 16.47 -6.08
C ILE A 120 3.50 16.75 -6.81
N ILE A 121 2.43 17.01 -6.06
CA ILE A 121 1.18 17.48 -6.65
C ILE A 121 1.52 18.87 -7.19
N PRO A 122 1.65 19.11 -8.52
CA PRO A 122 1.52 20.48 -9.00
C PRO A 122 0.15 20.93 -8.53
N SER A 123 0.07 22.07 -7.84
CA SER A 123 -1.18 22.63 -7.33
C SER A 123 -2.28 22.39 -8.36
N ALA A 124 -3.24 21.51 -8.01
CA ALA A 124 -4.29 21.11 -8.91
C ALA A 124 -5.05 22.37 -9.38
N PRO A 125 -5.71 22.34 -10.56
CA PRO A 125 -6.50 23.47 -11.02
C PRO A 125 -7.39 23.94 -9.87
N GLU A 126 -7.29 25.22 -9.50
CA GLU A 126 -8.11 25.79 -8.43
C GLU A 126 -9.59 25.60 -8.81
N PHE A 127 -10.23 24.63 -8.15
CA PHE A 127 -11.68 24.69 -7.99
C PHE A 127 -11.96 25.84 -7.01
N PRO A 128 -12.98 26.68 -7.29
CA PRO A 128 -13.17 27.92 -6.57
C PRO A 128 -13.31 27.65 -5.07
N THR A 129 -12.30 28.06 -4.32
CA THR A 129 -12.32 28.13 -2.87
C THR A 129 -13.09 29.37 -2.48
N SER A 130 -14.34 29.21 -2.05
CA SER A 130 -15.02 30.28 -1.32
C SER A 130 -14.31 30.43 0.03
N SER A 131 -13.54 31.50 0.20
CA SER A 131 -13.00 31.87 1.50
C SER A 131 -14.15 32.20 2.44
N GLN A 132 -14.26 31.46 3.55
CA GLN A 132 -15.15 31.82 4.63
C GLN A 132 -14.42 32.82 5.53
N ASN A 133 -14.92 34.05 5.47
CA ASN A 133 -14.61 35.11 6.41
C ASN A 133 -15.32 34.74 7.72
N SER A 134 -14.55 34.47 8.77
CA SER A 134 -15.09 34.25 10.12
C SER A 134 -15.88 35.49 10.55
N ASN A 135 -17.21 35.36 10.66
CA ASN A 135 -18.05 36.13 11.59
C ASN A 135 -19.50 35.61 11.59
N ASN A 136 -19.80 34.78 12.59
CA ASN A 136 -21.01 34.77 13.43
C ASN A 136 -22.40 34.87 12.74
N GLN A 137 -23.10 33.74 12.60
CA GLN A 137 -24.42 33.46 13.23
C GLN A 137 -25.02 32.16 12.66
N ASN A 138 -25.64 31.39 13.54
CA ASN A 138 -26.15 30.03 13.38
C ASN A 138 -27.29 29.93 12.34
N VAL A 139 -26.93 29.73 11.08
CA VAL A 139 -27.77 29.13 10.04
C VAL A 139 -26.95 27.98 9.52
N ASP A 140 -27.38 26.74 9.74
CA ASP A 140 -26.62 25.55 9.37
C ASP A 140 -26.33 25.55 7.85
N ASN A 141 -25.16 26.07 7.48
CA ASN A 141 -24.72 26.18 6.09
C ASN A 141 -24.16 24.83 5.65
N TYR A 142 -25.06 23.86 5.46
CA TYR A 142 -24.73 22.50 5.05
C TYR A 142 -24.39 22.37 3.55
N ALA A 143 -23.88 23.43 2.91
CA ALA A 143 -23.60 23.41 1.48
C ALA A 143 -22.56 22.33 1.12
N GLN A 144 -21.54 22.16 1.95
CA GLN A 144 -20.48 21.17 1.74
C GLN A 144 -21.03 19.75 1.88
N GLN A 145 -21.75 19.47 2.98
CA GLN A 145 -22.34 18.16 3.25
C GLN A 145 -23.33 17.74 2.15
N LYS A 146 -24.18 18.65 1.67
CA LYS A 146 -25.07 18.38 0.52
C LYS A 146 -24.30 18.02 -0.75
N SER A 147 -23.20 18.72 -1.02
CA SER A 147 -22.33 18.43 -2.16
C SER A 147 -21.70 17.04 -2.02
N ASP A 148 -21.19 16.72 -0.84
CA ASP A 148 -20.51 15.44 -0.58
C ASP A 148 -21.48 14.26 -0.64
N ILE A 149 -22.69 14.39 -0.09
CA ILE A 149 -23.75 13.37 -0.21
C ILE A 149 -24.01 13.07 -1.69
N ASN A 150 -24.19 14.10 -2.53
CA ASN A 150 -24.46 13.91 -3.95
C ASN A 150 -23.27 13.26 -4.69
N ASN A 151 -22.05 13.67 -4.37
CA ASN A 151 -20.85 13.07 -4.95
C ASN A 151 -20.68 11.61 -4.51
N MET A 152 -20.95 11.30 -3.24
CA MET A 152 -20.90 9.93 -2.73
C MET A 152 -21.96 9.05 -3.39
N LEU A 153 -23.21 9.52 -3.53
CA LEU A 153 -24.24 8.80 -4.27
C LEU A 153 -23.86 8.54 -5.74
N ALA A 154 -23.11 9.44 -6.37
CA ALA A 154 -22.60 9.24 -7.73
C ALA A 154 -21.44 8.23 -7.78
N ILE A 155 -20.57 8.24 -6.75
CA ILE A 155 -19.46 7.29 -6.62
C ILE A 155 -19.98 5.87 -6.37
N VAL A 156 -20.92 5.69 -5.45
CA VAL A 156 -21.51 4.38 -5.13
C VAL A 156 -22.22 3.79 -6.35
N ARG A 157 -22.95 4.61 -7.13
CA ARG A 157 -23.55 4.17 -8.42
C ARG A 157 -22.54 3.79 -9.51
N SER A 158 -21.24 3.91 -9.25
CA SER A 158 -20.18 3.47 -10.17
C SER A 158 -19.50 2.17 -9.73
N MET A 159 -19.93 1.60 -8.60
CA MET A 159 -19.60 0.24 -8.15
C MET A 159 -20.25 -0.80 -9.06
N ASP A 160 -19.96 -2.07 -8.81
CA ASP A 160 -20.72 -3.15 -9.43
C ASP A 160 -22.21 -3.08 -9.03
N SER A 161 -23.07 -3.50 -9.95
CA SER A 161 -24.52 -3.45 -9.76
C SER A 161 -25.04 -4.40 -8.68
N GLU A 162 -24.34 -5.51 -8.38
CA GLU A 162 -24.75 -6.45 -7.33
C GLU A 162 -24.47 -5.89 -5.93
N ASP A 163 -23.41 -5.10 -5.78
CA ASP A 163 -22.95 -4.56 -4.49
C ASP A 163 -23.47 -3.15 -4.19
N GLN A 164 -23.70 -2.32 -5.22
CA GLN A 164 -24.13 -0.94 -5.03
C GLN A 164 -25.43 -0.81 -4.22
N ASP A 165 -26.37 -1.76 -4.32
CA ASP A 165 -27.69 -1.67 -3.67
C ASP A 165 -27.56 -1.75 -2.14
N TYR A 166 -26.63 -2.58 -1.65
CA TYR A 166 -26.32 -2.68 -0.22
C TYR A 166 -25.70 -1.39 0.30
N VAL A 167 -24.71 -0.86 -0.42
CA VAL A 167 -24.05 0.39 -0.03
C VAL A 167 -25.04 1.56 -0.08
N LEU A 168 -25.89 1.66 -1.11
CA LEU A 168 -26.90 2.72 -1.26
C LEU A 168 -27.92 2.73 -0.12
N SER A 169 -28.20 1.58 0.50
CA SER A 169 -29.11 1.51 1.66
C SER A 169 -28.63 2.34 2.85
N ASN A 170 -27.31 2.50 3.05
CA ASN A 170 -26.73 3.37 4.08
C ASN A 170 -26.98 4.86 3.84
N PHE A 171 -27.31 5.23 2.61
CA PHE A 171 -27.63 6.60 2.23
C PHE A 171 -29.15 6.86 2.28
N GLU A 172 -29.98 5.86 2.59
CA GLU A 172 -31.41 6.05 2.77
C GLU A 172 -31.69 6.91 4.01
N GLY A 173 -32.29 8.09 3.79
CA GLY A 173 -32.57 9.02 4.89
C GLY A 173 -31.39 9.86 5.34
N ILE A 174 -30.25 9.81 4.63
CA ILE A 174 -29.10 10.67 4.91
C ILE A 174 -29.51 12.14 4.92
N THR A 175 -29.09 12.86 5.96
CA THR A 175 -29.31 14.30 6.08
C THR A 175 -27.97 15.02 6.12
N PRO A 176 -27.93 16.32 5.77
CA PRO A 176 -26.68 17.06 5.86
C PRO A 176 -26.11 17.17 7.29
N LYS A 177 -26.94 16.96 8.32
CA LYS A 177 -26.53 16.98 9.73
C LYS A 177 -25.74 15.74 10.15
N ASN A 178 -26.08 14.57 9.62
CA ASN A 178 -25.40 13.29 9.90
C ASN A 178 -24.55 12.79 8.73
N ALA A 179 -24.34 13.65 7.71
CA ALA A 179 -23.70 13.27 6.44
C ALA A 179 -22.43 12.45 6.61
N TYR A 180 -21.48 12.89 7.44
CA TYR A 180 -20.19 12.21 7.55
C TYR A 180 -20.23 10.93 8.38
N SER A 181 -21.22 10.78 9.28
CA SER A 181 -21.47 9.49 9.95
C SER A 181 -21.99 8.48 8.95
N ASP A 182 -23.06 8.82 8.23
CA ASP A 182 -23.70 7.92 7.27
C ASP A 182 -22.77 7.61 6.08
N ILE A 183 -21.97 8.59 5.63
CA ILE A 183 -20.93 8.37 4.60
C ILE A 183 -19.84 7.43 5.13
N SER A 184 -19.42 7.56 6.40
CA SER A 184 -18.46 6.64 7.01
C SER A 184 -18.99 5.20 6.97
N ASP A 185 -20.24 5.00 7.40
CA ASP A 185 -20.88 3.68 7.37
C ASP A 185 -20.95 3.13 5.94
N GLY A 186 -21.33 3.96 4.97
CA GLY A 186 -21.32 3.60 3.55
C GLY A 186 -19.93 3.19 3.03
N ILE A 187 -18.86 3.89 3.42
CA ILE A 187 -17.49 3.53 3.04
C ILE A 187 -17.08 2.19 3.66
N SER A 188 -17.51 1.91 4.89
CA SER A 188 -17.26 0.63 5.54
C SER A 188 -17.96 -0.52 4.82
N GLU A 189 -19.18 -0.34 4.32
CA GLU A 189 -19.83 -1.37 3.49
C GLU A 189 -19.15 -1.54 2.13
N MET A 190 -18.68 -0.45 1.49
CA MET A 190 -17.85 -0.57 0.28
C MET A 190 -16.59 -1.41 0.51
N SER A 191 -16.04 -1.43 1.73
CA SER A 191 -14.89 -2.27 2.10
C SER A 191 -15.26 -3.75 2.22
N ASN A 192 -16.44 -4.03 2.80
CA ASN A 192 -16.96 -5.37 3.05
C ASN A 192 -17.35 -6.09 1.76
N ASP A 193 -17.91 -5.35 0.80
CA ASP A 193 -18.39 -5.89 -0.46
C ASP A 193 -17.25 -6.22 -1.43
N ILE A 194 -16.04 -5.67 -1.21
CA ILE A 194 -14.86 -6.04 -2.01
C ILE A 194 -14.32 -7.37 -1.52
N THR A 195 -14.67 -8.46 -2.23
CA THR A 195 -14.23 -9.80 -1.89
C THR A 195 -13.34 -10.42 -2.97
N ASN A 196 -12.62 -11.49 -2.60
CA ASN A 196 -11.84 -12.28 -3.56
C ASN A 196 -12.70 -13.32 -4.30
N TYR A 197 -14.02 -13.37 -4.02
CA TYR A 197 -14.96 -14.26 -4.70
C TYR A 197 -15.59 -13.61 -5.93
N ASP A 198 -15.50 -12.29 -6.03
CA ASP A 198 -16.08 -11.51 -7.11
C ASP A 198 -15.30 -11.70 -8.40
N THR A 199 -15.95 -11.41 -9.53
CA THR A 199 -15.23 -11.35 -10.78
C THR A 199 -14.21 -10.23 -10.76
N LYS A 200 -13.15 -10.38 -11.55
CA LYS A 200 -12.13 -9.34 -11.69
C LYS A 200 -12.70 -7.97 -12.05
N ASN A 201 -13.81 -7.92 -12.78
CA ASN A 201 -14.42 -6.66 -13.19
C ASN A 201 -15.14 -5.98 -12.02
N GLU A 202 -15.88 -6.74 -11.21
CA GLU A 202 -16.52 -6.29 -9.97
C GLU A 202 -15.48 -5.64 -9.04
N VAL A 203 -14.45 -6.41 -8.64
CA VAL A 203 -13.34 -5.92 -7.78
C VAL A 203 -12.72 -4.61 -8.29
N ILE A 204 -12.58 -4.45 -9.62
CA ILE A 204 -12.02 -3.23 -10.21
C ILE A 204 -12.99 -2.04 -10.08
N LEU A 205 -14.29 -2.23 -10.31
CA LEU A 205 -15.29 -1.17 -10.21
C LEU A 205 -15.39 -0.65 -8.77
N ASP A 206 -15.45 -1.55 -7.80
CA ASP A 206 -15.63 -1.20 -6.38
C ASP A 206 -14.38 -0.54 -5.81
N ALA A 207 -13.21 -1.09 -6.13
CA ALA A 207 -11.95 -0.47 -5.77
C ALA A 207 -11.79 0.92 -6.42
N GLN A 208 -12.27 1.12 -7.65
CA GLN A 208 -12.28 2.44 -8.28
C GLN A 208 -13.22 3.40 -7.56
N ALA A 209 -14.36 2.92 -7.04
CA ALA A 209 -15.26 3.73 -6.24
C ALA A 209 -14.57 4.20 -4.95
N ILE A 210 -13.87 3.33 -4.22
CA ILE A 210 -13.08 3.73 -3.04
C ILE A 210 -12.00 4.76 -3.41
N GLN A 211 -11.31 4.57 -4.53
CA GLN A 211 -10.31 5.52 -5.01
C GLN A 211 -10.92 6.91 -5.31
N LYS A 212 -12.14 6.97 -5.84
CA LYS A 212 -12.89 8.22 -6.05
C LYS A 212 -13.36 8.83 -4.72
N THR A 213 -13.79 8.02 -3.76
CA THR A 213 -14.12 8.46 -2.40
C THR A 213 -12.93 9.16 -1.76
N TYR A 214 -11.73 8.56 -1.83
CA TYR A 214 -10.52 9.21 -1.32
C TYR A 214 -10.30 10.58 -2.00
N GLN A 215 -10.43 10.66 -3.33
CA GLN A 215 -10.24 11.90 -4.08
C GLN A 215 -11.24 13.00 -3.68
N LEU A 216 -12.47 12.65 -3.29
CA LEU A 216 -13.48 13.60 -2.83
C LEU A 216 -13.06 14.34 -1.53
N PHE A 217 -12.36 13.63 -0.63
CA PHE A 217 -12.08 14.11 0.72
C PHE A 217 -10.61 14.43 1.04
N ASN A 218 -9.64 14.00 0.22
CA ASN A 218 -8.19 14.06 0.50
C ASN A 218 -7.56 15.42 0.85
N ASN A 219 -8.29 16.54 0.76
CA ASN A 219 -7.80 17.86 1.15
C ASN A 219 -8.44 18.38 2.45
N ARG A 220 -9.21 17.53 3.14
CA ARG A 220 -10.05 17.93 4.27
C ARG A 220 -9.63 17.28 5.59
N PHE A 221 -8.77 16.26 5.53
CA PHE A 221 -8.26 15.60 6.72
C PHE A 221 -7.10 16.36 7.35
N ASP A 222 -6.77 16.02 8.60
CA ASP A 222 -5.57 16.53 9.23
C ASP A 222 -4.29 16.01 8.56
N SER A 223 -3.14 16.54 8.97
CA SER A 223 -1.87 16.21 8.32
C SER A 223 -1.40 14.77 8.52
N THR A 224 -1.84 14.08 9.58
CA THR A 224 -1.51 12.68 9.82
C THR A 224 -2.37 11.80 8.93
N ALA A 225 -3.70 11.94 9.04
CA ALA A 225 -4.66 11.19 8.25
C ALA A 225 -4.42 11.36 6.73
N ASN A 226 -4.11 12.58 6.26
CA ASN A 226 -3.79 12.81 4.86
C ASN A 226 -2.54 12.04 4.39
N ASN A 227 -1.51 11.93 5.22
CA ASN A 227 -0.31 11.19 4.84
C ASN A 227 -0.61 9.70 4.69
N ASP A 228 -1.32 9.12 5.65
CA ASP A 228 -1.64 7.69 5.67
C ASP A 228 -2.59 7.34 4.51
N LEU A 229 -3.67 8.10 4.33
CA LEU A 229 -4.61 7.91 3.23
C LEU A 229 -3.97 8.11 1.84
N SER A 230 -3.04 9.06 1.70
CA SER A 230 -2.31 9.23 0.43
C SER A 230 -1.42 8.05 0.09
N ALA A 231 -0.82 7.42 1.11
CA ALA A 231 0.00 6.23 0.93
C ALA A 231 -0.88 5.02 0.57
N LEU A 232 -2.02 4.85 1.24
CA LEU A 232 -3.00 3.79 0.94
C LEU A 232 -3.58 3.95 -0.47
N SER A 233 -3.96 5.17 -0.87
CA SER A 233 -4.39 5.45 -2.24
C SER A 233 -3.30 5.18 -3.27
N SER A 234 -2.04 5.49 -2.97
CA SER A 234 -0.93 5.17 -3.87
C SER A 234 -0.78 3.65 -4.06
N ARG A 235 -0.92 2.86 -2.98
CA ARG A 235 -0.87 1.40 -3.03
C ARG A 235 -1.99 0.82 -3.90
N LEU A 236 -3.19 1.38 -3.81
CA LEU A 236 -4.31 0.95 -4.64
C LEU A 236 -4.04 1.22 -6.13
N ASN A 237 -3.47 2.37 -6.47
CA ASN A 237 -3.06 2.68 -7.85
C ASN A 237 -1.95 1.75 -8.38
N ASP A 238 -0.99 1.38 -7.53
CA ASP A 238 0.03 0.39 -7.86
C ASP A 238 -0.62 -0.98 -8.11
N ALA A 239 -1.57 -1.40 -7.27
CA ALA A 239 -2.31 -2.66 -7.44
C ALA A 239 -3.11 -2.71 -8.75
N PHE A 240 -3.78 -1.62 -9.13
CA PHE A 240 -4.41 -1.51 -10.46
C PHE A 240 -3.42 -1.71 -11.59
N SER A 241 -2.20 -1.19 -11.45
CA SER A 241 -1.15 -1.32 -12.45
C SER A 241 -0.58 -2.74 -12.55
N GLU A 242 -0.58 -3.48 -11.44
CA GLU A 242 -0.18 -4.89 -11.39
C GLU A 242 -1.25 -5.83 -11.95
N ASN A 243 -2.50 -5.36 -12.02
CA ASN A 243 -3.64 -6.07 -12.61
C ASN A 243 -3.95 -7.42 -11.92
N ASP A 244 -3.69 -7.47 -10.62
CA ASP A 244 -3.85 -8.61 -9.71
C ASP A 244 -5.00 -8.32 -8.73
N THR A 245 -6.05 -9.15 -8.76
CA THR A 245 -7.30 -8.92 -8.02
C THR A 245 -7.10 -8.96 -6.52
N ASP A 246 -6.29 -9.89 -6.01
CA ASP A 246 -6.03 -10.02 -4.57
C ASP A 246 -5.31 -8.78 -4.02
N SER A 247 -4.38 -8.23 -4.81
CA SER A 247 -3.67 -7.00 -4.47
C SER A 247 -4.59 -5.78 -4.54
N ILE A 248 -5.50 -5.74 -5.52
CA ILE A 248 -6.50 -4.66 -5.65
C ILE A 248 -7.47 -4.70 -4.48
N SER A 249 -8.09 -5.85 -4.19
CA SER A 249 -9.06 -5.99 -3.10
C SER A 249 -8.43 -5.60 -1.76
N SER A 250 -7.27 -6.18 -1.45
CA SER A 250 -6.56 -5.89 -0.20
C SER A 250 -6.16 -4.41 -0.08
N ALA A 251 -5.71 -3.78 -1.16
CA ALA A 251 -5.34 -2.37 -1.13
C ALA A 251 -6.56 -1.46 -0.99
N ALA A 252 -7.68 -1.84 -1.62
CA ALA A 252 -8.94 -1.13 -1.57
C ALA A 252 -9.56 -1.18 -0.17
N SER A 253 -9.68 -2.35 0.44
CA SER A 253 -10.24 -2.49 1.80
C SER A 253 -9.41 -1.72 2.83
N ASN A 254 -8.07 -1.83 2.76
CA ASN A 254 -7.19 -1.06 3.65
C ASN A 254 -7.38 0.45 3.51
N LEU A 255 -7.63 0.96 2.28
CA LEU A 255 -7.91 2.37 2.06
C LEU A 255 -9.29 2.74 2.61
N ALA A 256 -10.32 1.95 2.35
CA ALA A 256 -11.67 2.22 2.82
C ALA A 256 -11.78 2.22 4.35
N ASP A 257 -11.14 1.29 5.05
CA ASP A 257 -11.20 1.20 6.51
C ASP A 257 -10.66 2.48 7.19
N GLU A 258 -9.49 2.94 6.73
CA GLU A 258 -8.87 4.17 7.24
C GLU A 258 -9.67 5.40 6.78
N LEU A 259 -10.17 5.39 5.55
CA LEU A 259 -10.93 6.51 4.98
C LEU A 259 -12.27 6.70 5.67
N SER A 260 -12.97 5.63 6.01
CA SER A 260 -14.22 5.65 6.79
C SER A 260 -13.97 6.38 8.11
N THR A 261 -12.96 5.96 8.87
CA THR A 261 -12.57 6.59 10.13
C THR A 261 -12.24 8.07 9.96
N ALA A 262 -11.49 8.43 8.91
CA ALA A 262 -11.11 9.82 8.67
C ALA A 262 -12.31 10.70 8.25
N VAL A 263 -13.25 10.15 7.48
CA VAL A 263 -14.48 10.86 7.08
C VAL A 263 -15.39 11.07 8.28
N LEU A 264 -15.57 10.07 9.15
CA LEU A 264 -16.34 10.22 10.39
C LEU A 264 -15.88 11.43 11.22
N ASN A 265 -14.56 11.65 11.30
CA ASN A 265 -13.95 12.76 12.04
C ASN A 265 -14.12 14.14 11.40
N LEU A 266 -14.75 14.25 10.22
CA LEU A 266 -15.10 15.55 9.60
C LEU A 266 -16.41 16.15 10.17
N GLY A 267 -17.21 15.34 10.90
CA GLY A 267 -18.53 15.70 11.44
C GLY A 267 -18.56 16.05 12.90
#